data_AF-A0AAV0Y0L6-F1
#
_entry.id   AF-A0AAV0Y0L6-F1
#
_cell.length_a   1.000
_cell.length_b   1.000
_cell.length_c   1.000
_cell.angle_alpha   90.00
_cell.angle_beta   90.00
_cell.angle_gamma   90.00
#
_symmetry.space_group_name_H-M   'P 1'
#
loop_
_entity.id
_entity.type
_entity.pdbx_description
1 polymer ?
#
loop_
_entity_poly.entity_id
_entity_poly.type
_entity_poly.pdbx_seq_one_letter_code
_entity_poly.pdbx_strand_id
1 'polypeptide(L)'
;MALEDIVHLEVLGMLEEAEIRAVGNRPRQYYNAQNVMEELSDHQFLKKFRLSKALVQELIDVLTPYMIEPSRLSSIPIKIKVLTALRFFASGSYQLDIGDNRSSALSQPSVSRCIAEVSNALN
;
A
#
# COMPACT_ATOMS: atom_id res chain seq x y z
N MET A 1 -16.15 33.59 -8.92
CA MET A 1 -15.57 33.52 -7.56
C MET A 1 -16.51 32.81 -6.58
N ALA A 2 -17.38 33.47 -5.79
CA ALA A 2 -18.13 32.75 -4.75
C ALA A 2 -19.07 31.61 -5.23
N LEU A 3 -19.64 31.73 -6.43
CA LEU A 3 -20.53 30.71 -7.01
C LEU A 3 -19.76 29.49 -7.55
N GLU A 4 -18.56 29.68 -8.09
CA GLU A 4 -17.71 28.58 -8.57
C GLU A 4 -17.20 27.75 -7.39
N ASP A 5 -16.85 28.39 -6.28
CA ASP A 5 -16.41 27.71 -5.07
C ASP A 5 -17.54 26.85 -4.47
N ILE A 6 -18.78 27.34 -4.52
CA ILE A 6 -19.97 26.58 -4.08
C ILE A 6 -20.20 25.37 -5.00
N VAL A 7 -20.10 25.55 -6.31
CA VAL A 7 -20.24 24.45 -7.29
C VAL A 7 -19.11 23.44 -7.11
N HIS A 8 -17.88 23.87 -6.85
CA HIS A 8 -16.77 22.97 -6.56
C HIS A 8 -16.98 22.17 -5.27
N LEU A 9 -17.53 22.80 -4.24
CA LEU A 9 -17.84 22.13 -2.98
C LEU A 9 -18.98 21.12 -3.15
N GLU A 10 -19.97 21.43 -3.97
CA GLU A 10 -21.07 20.53 -4.31
C GLU A 10 -20.59 19.33 -5.15
N VAL A 11 -19.72 19.57 -6.14
CA VAL A 11 -19.08 18.51 -6.93
C VAL A 11 -18.22 17.61 -6.04
N LEU A 12 -17.49 18.17 -5.07
CA LEU A 12 -16.72 17.40 -4.09
C LEU A 12 -17.62 16.52 -3.21
N GLY A 13 -18.73 17.06 -2.71
CA GLY A 13 -19.70 16.28 -1.92
C GLY A 13 -20.36 15.17 -2.73
N MET A 14 -20.69 15.43 -4.00
CA MET A 14 -21.24 14.41 -4.91
C MET A 14 -20.24 13.28 -5.21
N LEU A 15 -18.95 13.62 -5.38
CA LEU A 15 -17.89 12.64 -5.57
C LEU A 15 -17.70 11.79 -4.31
N GLU A 16 -17.72 12.40 -3.14
CA GLU A 16 -17.60 11.70 -1.85
C GLU A 16 -18.78 10.74 -1.62
N GLU A 17 -20.02 11.17 -1.87
CA GLU A 17 -21.20 10.32 -1.78
C GLU A 17 -21.19 9.17 -2.79
N ALA A 18 -20.85 9.46 -4.05
CA ALA A 18 -20.73 8.43 -5.09
C ALA A 18 -19.63 7.43 -4.73
N GLU A 19 -18.55 7.90 -4.12
CA GLU A 19 -17.44 7.09 -3.68
C GLU A 19 -17.78 6.22 -2.45
N ILE A 20 -18.55 6.74 -1.49
CA ILE A 20 -19.09 5.96 -0.36
C ILE A 20 -20.06 4.88 -0.86
N ARG A 21 -20.98 5.22 -1.78
CA ARG A 21 -21.92 4.27 -2.39
C ARG A 21 -21.20 3.18 -3.19
N ALA A 22 -20.09 3.51 -3.83
CA ALA A 22 -19.29 2.55 -4.58
C ALA A 22 -18.48 1.60 -3.68
N VAL A 23 -18.16 1.95 -2.43
CA VAL A 23 -17.47 1.05 -1.49
C VAL A 23 -18.32 -0.16 -1.11
N GLY A 24 -19.65 0.00 -1.02
CA GLY A 24 -20.56 -1.04 -0.54
C GLY A 24 -20.66 -2.29 -1.42
N ASN A 25 -20.20 -2.24 -2.67
CA ASN A 25 -20.39 -3.33 -3.63
C ASN A 25 -19.15 -3.66 -4.49
N ARG A 26 -17.97 -3.16 -4.10
CA ARG A 26 -16.72 -3.48 -4.81
C ARG A 26 -16.16 -4.80 -4.28
N PRO A 27 -15.89 -5.80 -5.15
CA PRO A 27 -15.16 -6.98 -4.73
C PRO A 27 -13.82 -6.53 -4.12
N ARG A 28 -13.38 -7.19 -3.03
CA ARG A 28 -12.08 -6.93 -2.42
C ARG A 28 -11.02 -6.95 -3.53
N GLN A 29 -10.47 -5.80 -3.88
CA GLN A 29 -9.38 -5.72 -4.84
C GLN A 29 -8.13 -6.23 -4.12
N TYR A 30 -7.75 -7.46 -4.41
CA TYR A 30 -6.47 -7.99 -3.99
C TYR A 30 -5.39 -7.29 -4.80
N TYR A 31 -4.79 -6.22 -4.26
CA TYR A 31 -3.46 -5.79 -4.66
C TYR A 31 -2.50 -6.96 -4.46
N ASN A 32 -2.27 -7.68 -5.54
CA ASN A 32 -1.27 -8.72 -5.59
C ASN A 32 0.09 -8.00 -5.69
N ALA A 33 0.78 -7.74 -4.57
CA ALA A 33 2.07 -7.04 -4.67
C ALA A 33 3.17 -7.88 -5.39
N GLN A 34 2.89 -9.15 -5.73
CA GLN A 34 3.64 -9.86 -6.76
C GLN A 34 3.61 -9.09 -8.08
N ASN A 35 2.44 -8.62 -8.48
CA ASN A 35 2.27 -7.86 -9.71
C ASN A 35 3.02 -6.53 -9.69
N VAL A 36 3.17 -5.84 -8.55
CA VAL A 36 3.83 -4.51 -8.55
C VAL A 36 5.29 -4.56 -9.00
N MET A 37 5.99 -5.67 -8.71
CA MET A 37 7.34 -5.92 -9.22
C MET A 37 7.37 -6.12 -10.74
N GLU A 38 6.28 -6.60 -11.33
CA GLU A 38 6.17 -6.95 -12.74
C GLU A 38 5.54 -5.81 -13.58
N GLU A 39 4.46 -5.20 -13.06
CA GLU A 39 3.65 -4.16 -13.70
C GLU A 39 4.34 -2.80 -13.77
N LEU A 40 5.15 -2.45 -12.76
CA LEU A 40 5.86 -1.17 -12.76
C LEU A 40 7.16 -1.25 -13.56
N SER A 41 7.43 -0.24 -14.38
CA SER A 41 8.78 -0.04 -14.92
C SER A 41 9.79 0.21 -13.78
N ASP A 42 11.07 -0.07 -14.01
CA ASP A 42 12.10 0.11 -12.98
C ASP A 42 12.18 1.56 -12.47
N HIS A 43 11.97 2.54 -13.36
CA HIS A 43 11.93 3.95 -12.98
C HIS A 43 10.73 4.27 -12.08
N GLN A 44 9.53 3.78 -12.41
CA GLN A 44 8.35 3.94 -11.56
C GLN A 44 8.53 3.25 -10.21
N PHE A 45 9.09 2.04 -10.22
CA PHE A 45 9.36 1.26 -9.02
C PHE A 45 10.34 1.99 -8.10
N LEU A 46 11.47 2.44 -8.64
CA LEU A 46 12.48 3.20 -7.91
C LEU A 46 11.90 4.50 -7.31
N LYS A 47 11.05 5.21 -8.06
CA LYS A 47 10.35 6.39 -7.55
C LYS A 47 9.38 6.04 -6.41
N LYS A 48 8.69 4.89 -6.51
CA LYS A 48 7.65 4.46 -5.57
C LYS A 48 8.22 3.89 -4.26
N PHE A 49 9.30 3.12 -4.33
CA PHE A 49 9.88 2.37 -3.21
C PHE A 49 11.28 2.85 -2.79
N ARG A 50 11.89 3.78 -3.53
CA ARG A 50 13.25 4.31 -3.30
C ARG A 50 14.38 3.28 -3.37
N LEU A 51 14.04 2.06 -3.77
CA LEU A 51 14.97 0.95 -4.03
C LEU A 51 14.67 0.35 -5.41
N SER A 52 15.68 -0.23 -6.04
CA SER A 52 15.51 -1.02 -7.26
C SER A 52 14.81 -2.34 -6.94
N LYS A 53 14.18 -2.97 -7.95
CA LYS A 53 13.55 -4.29 -7.76
C LYS A 53 14.53 -5.34 -7.25
N ALA A 54 15.77 -5.31 -7.76
CA ALA A 54 16.84 -6.21 -7.34
C ALA A 54 17.18 -6.03 -5.84
N LEU A 55 17.36 -4.79 -5.39
CA LEU A 55 17.64 -4.51 -3.98
C LEU A 55 16.47 -4.86 -3.06
N VAL A 56 15.22 -4.70 -3.52
CA VAL A 56 14.07 -5.14 -2.73
C VAL A 56 14.01 -6.67 -2.64
N GLN A 57 14.35 -7.40 -3.72
CA GLN A 57 14.40 -8.85 -3.66
C GLN A 57 15.49 -9.33 -2.69
N GLU A 58 16.69 -8.75 -2.77
CA GLU A 58 17.77 -9.02 -1.82
C GLU A 58 17.35 -8.72 -0.38
N LEU A 59 16.68 -7.59 -0.14
CA LEU A 59 16.17 -7.24 1.18
C LEU A 59 15.13 -8.26 1.68
N ILE A 60 14.23 -8.74 0.81
CA ILE A 60 13.27 -9.79 1.18
C ILE A 60 14.01 -11.05 1.63
N ASP A 61 15.03 -11.46 0.88
CA ASP A 61 15.78 -12.67 1.17
C ASP A 61 16.56 -12.54 2.50
N VAL A 62 17.14 -11.36 2.76
CA VAL A 62 17.84 -11.04 4.02
C VAL A 62 16.89 -11.02 5.22
N LEU A 63 15.68 -10.46 5.07
CA LEU A 63 14.72 -10.33 6.17
C LEU A 63 13.95 -11.62 6.46
N THR A 64 13.75 -12.49 5.45
CA THR A 64 12.92 -13.70 5.57
C THR A 64 13.22 -14.56 6.82
N PRO A 65 14.49 -14.85 7.17
CA PRO A 65 14.82 -15.63 8.37
C PRO A 65 14.39 -15.00 9.70
N TYR A 66 14.17 -13.68 9.72
CA TYR A 66 13.82 -12.89 10.90
C TYR A 66 12.34 -12.49 10.94
N MET A 67 11.55 -12.88 9.93
CA MET A 67 10.14 -12.57 9.82
C MET A 67 9.24 -13.77 10.14
N ILE A 68 7.97 -13.48 10.45
CA ILE A 68 7.00 -14.52 10.80
C ILE A 68 6.51 -15.18 9.52
N GLU A 69 6.83 -16.47 9.37
CA GLU A 69 6.37 -17.30 8.26
C GLU A 69 4.83 -17.37 8.20
N PRO A 70 4.20 -17.07 7.05
CA PRO A 70 2.76 -17.18 6.89
C PRO A 70 2.26 -18.62 7.08
N SER A 71 1.43 -18.86 8.10
CA SER A 71 0.92 -20.21 8.43
C SER A 71 -0.42 -20.57 7.78
N ARG A 72 -1.10 -19.61 7.14
CA ARG A 72 -2.42 -19.79 6.49
C ARG A 72 -2.40 -19.14 5.11
N LEU A 73 -3.22 -19.64 4.19
CA LEU A 73 -3.35 -19.06 2.84
C LEU A 73 -3.80 -17.59 2.85
N SER A 74 -4.56 -17.18 3.86
CA SER A 74 -5.01 -15.80 4.03
C SER A 74 -3.99 -14.89 4.74
N SER A 75 -2.88 -15.45 5.22
CA SER A 75 -1.82 -14.66 5.83
C SER A 75 -1.08 -13.85 4.78
N ILE A 76 -0.68 -12.64 5.15
CA ILE A 76 0.06 -11.72 4.27
C ILE A 76 1.45 -12.31 3.99
N PRO A 77 1.83 -12.56 2.72
CA PRO A 77 3.15 -13.07 2.39
C PRO A 77 4.27 -12.08 2.78
N ILE A 78 5.45 -12.59 3.14
CA ILE A 78 6.62 -11.79 3.56
C ILE A 78 6.94 -10.68 2.55
N LYS A 79 6.99 -11.02 1.26
CA LYS A 79 7.19 -10.04 0.17
C LYS A 79 6.21 -8.87 0.22
N ILE A 80 4.93 -9.14 0.51
CA ILE A 80 3.91 -8.09 0.62
C ILE A 80 4.17 -7.24 1.86
N LYS A 81 4.49 -7.86 3.02
CA LYS A 81 4.82 -7.12 4.25
C LYS A 81 5.98 -6.16 4.04
N VAL A 82 7.06 -6.62 3.41
CA VAL A 82 8.25 -5.82 3.09
C VAL A 82 7.91 -4.66 2.13
N LEU A 83 7.20 -4.94 1.04
CA LEU A 83 6.76 -3.89 0.10
C LEU A 83 5.85 -2.84 0.75
N THR A 84 4.94 -3.26 1.62
CA THR A 84 4.08 -2.36 2.39
C THR A 84 4.89 -1.46 3.30
N ALA A 85 5.85 -2.01 4.06
CA ALA A 85 6.71 -1.22 4.93
C ALA A 85 7.61 -0.26 4.14
N LEU A 86 8.24 -0.73 3.06
CA LEU A 86 9.08 0.10 2.19
C LEU A 86 8.30 1.27 1.58
N ARG A 87 7.06 1.02 1.13
CA ARG A 87 6.18 2.07 0.61
C ARG A 87 5.95 3.16 1.66
N PHE A 88 5.69 2.75 2.91
CA PHE A 88 5.50 3.67 4.03
C PHE A 88 6.77 4.46 4.34
N PHE A 89 7.94 3.81 4.41
CA PHE A 89 9.22 4.48 4.66
C PHE A 89 9.59 5.48 3.54
N ALA A 90 9.30 5.12 2.29
CA ALA A 90 9.57 5.93 1.11
C ALA A 90 8.66 7.16 0.98
N SER A 91 7.40 7.04 1.43
CA SER A 91 6.38 8.10 1.33
C SER A 91 6.36 9.02 2.55
N GLY A 92 6.76 8.51 3.74
CA GLY A 92 6.74 9.23 5.01
C GLY A 92 5.34 9.69 5.44
N SER A 93 4.28 9.26 4.76
CA SER A 93 2.94 9.85 4.86
C SER A 93 1.88 8.80 5.12
N TYR A 94 1.45 8.73 6.38
CA TYR A 94 0.32 7.89 6.81
C TYR A 94 -0.97 8.22 6.04
N GLN A 95 -1.20 9.49 5.68
CA GLN A 95 -2.41 9.95 4.99
C GLN A 95 -2.40 9.67 3.48
N LEU A 96 -1.25 9.75 2.79
CA LEU A 96 -1.13 9.42 1.37
C LEU A 96 -1.30 7.92 1.13
N ASP A 97 -0.74 7.08 2.01
CA ASP A 97 -0.99 5.64 1.95
C ASP A 97 -2.43 5.28 2.36
N ILE A 98 -3.16 6.13 3.10
CA ILE A 98 -4.61 5.97 3.36
C ILE A 98 -5.45 6.37 2.13
N GLY A 99 -5.06 7.41 1.38
CA GLY A 99 -5.70 7.81 0.12
C GLY A 99 -5.47 6.82 -1.04
N ASP A 100 -4.26 6.24 -1.12
CA ASP A 100 -3.88 5.13 -2.03
C ASP A 100 -4.30 3.74 -1.47
N ASN A 101 -4.81 3.67 -0.23
CA ASN A 101 -5.21 2.42 0.44
C ASN A 101 -6.53 1.85 -0.06
N ARG A 102 -7.33 2.61 -0.79
CA ARG A 102 -8.48 2.02 -1.50
C ARG A 102 -8.00 1.01 -2.55
N SER A 103 -6.75 1.13 -2.99
CA SER A 103 -6.06 0.18 -3.84
C SER A 103 -5.35 -0.90 -3.02
N SER A 104 -4.69 -0.57 -1.90
CA SER A 104 -4.05 -1.61 -1.08
C SER A 104 -5.07 -2.58 -0.47
N ALA A 105 -4.89 -3.88 -0.70
CA ALA A 105 -5.75 -4.94 -0.17
C ALA A 105 -5.69 -5.11 1.36
N LEU A 106 -4.90 -4.27 2.04
CA LEU A 106 -4.60 -4.40 3.46
C LEU A 106 -5.35 -3.35 4.25
N SER A 107 -5.98 -3.77 5.36
CA SER A 107 -6.52 -2.83 6.34
C SER A 107 -5.41 -2.06 7.03
N GLN A 108 -5.71 -0.85 7.53
CA GLN A 108 -4.74 -0.02 8.26
C GLN A 108 -4.06 -0.77 9.44
N PRO A 109 -4.76 -1.61 10.23
CA PRO A 109 -4.10 -2.42 11.26
C PRO A 109 -3.12 -3.45 10.69
N SER A 110 -3.41 -4.01 9.51
CA SER A 110 -2.50 -4.93 8.82
C SER A 110 -1.26 -4.21 8.33
N VAL A 111 -1.41 -3.01 7.76
CA VAL A 111 -0.27 -2.15 7.36
C VAL A 111 0.61 -1.84 8.57
N SER A 112 0.00 -1.42 9.68
CA SER A 112 0.72 -1.14 10.94
C SER A 112 1.52 -2.35 11.45
N ARG A 113 0.94 -3.55 11.42
CA ARG A 113 1.64 -4.79 11.79
C ARG A 113 2.81 -5.11 10.84
N CYS A 114 2.64 -4.91 9.53
CA CYS A 114 3.71 -5.12 8.56
C CYS A 114 4.90 -4.19 8.84
N ILE A 115 4.62 -2.91 9.08
CA ILE A 115 5.65 -1.91 9.41
C ILE A 115 6.40 -2.33 10.68
N ALA A 116 5.69 -2.68 11.75
CA ALA A 116 6.31 -3.08 13.00
C ALA A 116 7.18 -4.34 12.84
N GLU A 117 6.68 -5.36 12.15
CA GLU A 117 7.41 -6.61 11.91
C GLU A 117 8.68 -6.38 11.10
N VAL A 118 8.60 -5.62 9.99
CA VAL A 118 9.76 -5.29 9.14
C VAL A 118 10.77 -4.43 9.89
N SER A 119 10.30 -3.43 10.64
CA SER A 119 11.20 -2.60 11.48
C SER A 119 11.92 -3.43 12.54
N ASN A 120 11.26 -4.42 13.14
CA ASN A 120 11.91 -5.32 14.09
C ASN A 120 12.93 -6.24 13.42
N ALA A 121 12.66 -6.72 12.21
CA ALA A 121 13.59 -7.55 11.45
C ALA A 121 14.81 -6.78 10.92
N LEU A 122 14.74 -5.44 10.86
CA LEU A 122 15.85 -4.56 10.45
C LEU A 122 16.81 -4.18 11.59
N ASN A 123 16.40 -4.36 12.85
CA ASN A 123 17.21 -4.06 14.04
C ASN A 123 17.97 -5.29 14.53
#